data_AF-M3ATH5-F1
#
_entry.id   AF-M3ATH5-F1
#
_cell.length_a   1.000
_cell.length_b   1.000
_cell.length_c   1.000
_cell.angle_alpha   90.00
_cell.angle_beta   90.00
_cell.angle_gamma   90.00
#
_symmetry.space_group_name_H-M   'P 1'
#
loop_
_entity.id
_entity.type
_entity.pdbx_description
1 polymer ?
#
loop_
_entity_poly.entity_id
_entity_poly.type
_entity_poly.pdbx_seq_one_letter_code
_entity_poly.pdbx_strand_id
1 'polypeptide(L)'
;MQPLYVFDAEVSALPGADPFPLVREHVGAWLCGPAGDGPGAVELAVAGGPRPLHGGRTVEWAVEGPPDATAVRVTVTQPLDGDVGRFVTRITVSSVAGRVGLRVVMGREVDGGWIAPVQDPLLRRPGLLRTVAADEGLRLHVLGQRVTGRYEPIRETAQTAVLAESLAGRTRLPILLVHPREDAAWTAARQAAGELIGLAQVVTLNYGTARELRRLLPEAAVPDGGARLVWPLPAPAHPAYARAEVADPATRFRWMRTLGELAVVARGSDRGWEAARRAARGSAARRAAERLAAARATGDVARQLDVYEERVARLEADVAFWEAEAQTLTTRLEAAGDADAARREAEYWRDLYVREVKRDDFKAGEPADPWEEVPELDRADPEATYRALEEAADHRIVFTAGAERSWRASGYPHPDEMTAQLVTLAKAAVDLYDQPNGRPEKMPRITQWFKEQHGLTVATSDLTIKKDRKLRYFSFDGDDRRDGLPHVKVRDATSHNEVGRIHFAFDHDKRRLIVDHVGVKKY
;
A
#
# COMPACT_ATOMS: atom_id res chain seq x y z
N MET A 1 5.88 7.43 12.48
CA MET A 1 5.50 5.99 12.40
C MET A 1 4.59 5.68 11.21
N GLN A 2 5.04 4.79 10.33
CA GLN A 2 4.23 4.09 9.32
C GLN A 2 3.63 2.83 9.96
N PRO A 3 2.30 2.76 10.17
CA PRO A 3 1.66 1.58 10.75
C PRO A 3 1.64 0.42 9.75
N LEU A 4 1.99 -0.77 10.23
CA LEU A 4 1.99 -2.03 9.48
C LEU A 4 0.96 -3.03 10.03
N TYR A 5 0.48 -2.79 11.25
CA TYR A 5 -0.52 -3.61 11.92
C TYR A 5 -1.34 -2.75 12.87
N VAL A 6 -2.66 -2.97 12.88
CA VAL A 6 -3.56 -2.40 13.88
C VAL A 6 -4.52 -3.46 14.39
N PHE A 7 -4.57 -3.60 15.70
CA PHE A 7 -5.61 -4.30 16.44
C PHE A 7 -6.41 -3.27 17.23
N ASP A 8 -7.73 -3.39 17.19
CA ASP A 8 -8.64 -2.52 17.94
C ASP A 8 -9.85 -3.35 18.38
N ALA A 9 -10.00 -3.53 19.69
CA ALA A 9 -11.02 -4.34 20.30
C ALA A 9 -11.69 -3.63 21.48
N GLU A 10 -12.98 -3.87 21.62
CA GLU A 10 -13.71 -3.62 22.85
C GLU A 10 -13.45 -4.78 23.82
N VAL A 11 -13.17 -4.44 25.08
CA VAL A 11 -12.90 -5.39 26.15
C VAL A 11 -14.00 -5.29 27.19
N SER A 12 -14.60 -6.43 27.51
CA SER A 12 -15.52 -6.57 28.63
C SER A 12 -14.99 -7.60 29.61
N ALA A 13 -15.39 -7.50 30.88
CA ALA A 13 -15.05 -8.47 31.90
C ALA A 13 -16.27 -9.31 32.30
N LEU A 14 -16.03 -10.41 33.02
CA LEU A 14 -17.10 -11.12 33.73
C LEU A 14 -17.77 -10.21 34.78
N PRO A 15 -19.05 -10.46 35.15
CA PRO A 15 -19.74 -9.68 36.16
C PRO A 15 -18.93 -9.56 37.46
N GLY A 16 -18.77 -8.34 37.96
CA GLY A 16 -18.04 -8.05 39.21
C GLY A 16 -16.56 -7.68 39.05
N ALA A 17 -16.02 -7.69 37.82
CA ALA A 17 -14.66 -7.24 37.53
C ALA A 17 -14.66 -5.99 36.63
N ASP A 18 -13.67 -5.11 36.84
CA ASP A 18 -13.43 -3.95 35.97
C ASP A 18 -12.38 -4.33 34.89
N PRO A 19 -12.74 -4.32 33.60
CA PRO A 19 -11.81 -4.69 32.54
C PRO A 19 -10.63 -3.73 32.38
N PHE A 20 -10.77 -2.45 32.75
CA PHE A 20 -9.71 -1.45 32.54
C PHE A 20 -8.43 -1.74 33.36
N PRO A 21 -8.49 -1.90 34.70
CA PRO A 21 -7.31 -2.22 35.50
C PRO A 21 -6.73 -3.59 35.15
N LEU A 22 -7.56 -4.58 34.80
CA LEU A 22 -7.10 -5.91 34.39
C LEU A 22 -6.28 -5.85 33.09
N VAL A 23 -6.76 -5.13 32.07
CA VAL A 23 -6.00 -4.97 30.82
C VAL A 23 -4.70 -4.21 31.08
N ARG A 24 -4.72 -3.17 31.94
CA ARG A 24 -3.51 -2.45 32.35
C ARG A 24 -2.51 -3.36 33.07
N GLU A 25 -2.99 -4.31 33.88
CA GLU A 25 -2.16 -5.32 34.53
C GLU A 25 -1.46 -6.23 33.52
N HIS A 26 -2.19 -6.71 32.50
CA HIS A 26 -1.58 -7.46 31.39
C HIS A 26 -0.53 -6.65 30.63
N VAL A 27 -0.77 -5.35 30.40
CA VAL A 27 0.21 -4.46 29.77
C VAL A 27 1.46 -4.34 30.63
N GLY A 28 1.31 -4.09 31.94
CA GLY A 28 2.43 -4.03 32.88
C GLY A 28 3.23 -5.33 32.90
N ALA A 29 2.57 -6.48 33.06
CA ALA A 29 3.21 -7.80 33.06
C ALA A 29 3.97 -8.07 31.76
N TRP A 30 3.41 -7.67 30.61
CA TRP A 30 4.08 -7.79 29.32
C TRP A 30 5.34 -6.91 29.22
N LEU A 31 5.31 -5.69 29.77
CA LEU A 31 6.44 -4.77 29.78
C LEU A 31 7.56 -5.22 30.74
N CYS A 32 7.22 -5.71 31.94
CA CYS A 32 8.18 -6.24 32.90
C CYS A 32 8.95 -7.44 32.33
N GLY A 33 8.28 -8.27 31.54
CA GLY A 33 8.87 -9.49 31.00
C GLY A 33 9.37 -10.44 32.12
N PRO A 34 10.21 -11.43 31.78
CA PRO A 34 10.76 -12.37 32.77
C PRO A 34 11.78 -11.73 33.72
N ALA A 35 12.41 -10.63 33.31
CA ALA A 35 13.47 -9.96 34.07
C ALA A 35 12.93 -9.01 35.16
N GLY A 36 11.68 -8.52 35.01
CA GLY A 36 11.03 -7.67 36.02
C GLY A 36 11.36 -6.18 35.93
N ASP A 37 12.13 -5.74 34.93
CA ASP A 37 12.71 -4.38 34.87
C ASP A 37 11.78 -3.30 34.26
N GLY A 38 10.62 -3.71 33.74
CA GLY A 38 9.64 -2.81 33.09
C GLY A 38 8.65 -2.18 34.07
N PRO A 39 7.90 -1.14 33.65
CA PRO A 39 6.91 -0.49 34.50
C PRO A 39 5.71 -1.40 34.80
N GLY A 40 5.34 -1.47 36.08
CA GLY A 40 4.17 -2.24 36.53
C GLY A 40 2.84 -1.51 36.30
N ALA A 41 1.73 -2.22 36.55
CA ALA A 41 0.37 -1.69 36.37
C ALA A 41 0.07 -0.41 37.17
N VAL A 42 0.68 -0.27 38.35
CA VAL A 42 0.54 0.90 39.22
C VAL A 42 1.28 2.10 38.65
N GLU A 43 2.49 1.90 38.10
CA GLU A 43 3.25 2.97 37.44
C GLU A 43 2.55 3.45 36.17
N LEU A 44 1.89 2.55 35.44
CA LEU A 44 1.08 2.89 34.26
C LEU A 44 -0.18 3.72 34.59
N ALA A 45 -0.49 3.96 35.88
CA ALA A 45 -1.58 4.85 36.28
C ALA A 45 -1.21 6.34 36.19
N VAL A 46 0.08 6.67 36.09
CA VAL A 46 0.59 8.03 35.93
C VAL A 46 1.49 8.10 34.70
N ALA A 47 1.68 9.28 34.11
CA ALA A 47 2.59 9.41 32.96
C ALA A 47 4.05 9.14 33.36
N GLY A 48 4.84 8.56 32.46
CA GLY A 48 6.23 8.23 32.70
C GLY A 48 7.12 8.47 31.48
N GLY A 49 8.33 8.94 31.74
CA GLY A 49 9.33 9.21 30.71
C GLY A 49 10.00 7.94 30.15
N PRO A 50 10.92 8.11 29.19
CA PRO A 50 11.63 7.01 28.55
C PRO A 50 12.38 6.15 29.57
N ARG A 51 12.13 4.83 29.57
CA ARG A 51 12.81 3.83 30.40
C ARG A 51 13.33 2.69 29.52
N PRO A 52 14.58 2.23 29.72
CA PRO A 52 15.08 1.08 28.98
C PRO A 52 14.36 -0.21 29.40
N LEU A 53 14.19 -1.11 28.44
CA LEU A 53 13.70 -2.48 28.61
C LEU A 53 14.75 -3.45 28.07
N HIS A 54 14.64 -4.72 28.46
CA HIS A 54 15.52 -5.79 27.97
C HIS A 54 15.55 -5.88 26.43
N GLY A 55 16.73 -6.11 25.86
CA GLY A 55 16.93 -6.25 24.42
C GLY A 55 17.05 -4.94 23.64
N GLY A 56 17.59 -3.88 24.26
CA GLY A 56 17.79 -2.58 23.61
C GLY A 56 16.50 -1.80 23.32
N ARG A 57 15.39 -2.19 23.96
CA ARG A 57 14.09 -1.56 23.79
C ARG A 57 13.94 -0.38 24.75
N THR A 58 13.09 0.59 24.42
CA THR A 58 12.75 1.71 25.30
C THR A 58 11.23 1.83 25.37
N VAL A 59 10.71 2.09 26.56
CA VAL A 59 9.28 2.35 26.78
C VAL A 59 9.06 3.75 27.31
N GLU A 60 8.01 4.40 26.82
CA GLU A 60 7.46 5.64 27.35
C GLU A 60 5.94 5.49 27.46
N TRP A 61 5.30 6.20 28.37
CA TRP A 61 3.84 6.13 28.48
C TRP A 61 3.22 7.44 28.94
N ALA A 62 2.04 7.72 28.41
CA ALA A 62 1.26 8.89 28.74
C ALA A 62 -0.13 8.47 29.23
N VAL A 63 -0.66 9.23 30.17
CA VAL A 63 -2.01 9.05 30.71
C VAL A 63 -2.80 10.32 30.42
N GLU A 64 -3.97 10.16 29.81
CA GLU A 64 -4.86 11.24 29.42
C GLU A 64 -6.25 11.04 30.01
N GLY A 65 -6.95 12.15 30.21
CA GLY A 65 -8.35 12.14 30.61
C GLY A 65 -8.60 12.04 32.12
N PRO A 66 -9.78 12.47 32.57
CA PRO A 66 -10.22 12.32 33.96
C PRO A 66 -10.59 10.86 34.30
N PRO A 67 -10.81 10.50 35.58
CA PRO A 67 -11.12 9.13 35.99
C PRO A 67 -12.33 8.48 35.30
N ASP A 68 -13.31 9.28 34.86
CA ASP A 68 -14.52 8.86 34.14
C ASP A 68 -14.33 8.67 32.62
N ALA A 69 -13.20 9.12 32.08
CA ALA A 69 -12.85 9.00 30.68
C ALA A 69 -11.32 9.03 30.52
N THR A 70 -10.66 7.94 30.89
CA THR A 70 -9.19 7.86 30.96
C THR A 70 -8.61 6.98 29.85
N ALA A 71 -7.40 7.29 29.40
CA ALA A 71 -6.64 6.43 28.50
C ALA A 71 -5.16 6.41 28.88
N VAL A 72 -4.55 5.23 28.79
CA VAL A 72 -3.12 5.00 28.95
C VAL A 72 -2.56 4.60 27.60
N ARG A 73 -1.55 5.32 27.13
CA ARG A 73 -0.85 5.01 25.87
C ARG A 73 0.61 4.73 26.16
N VAL A 74 1.02 3.51 25.86
CA VAL A 74 2.39 3.02 25.99
C VAL A 74 3.01 2.93 24.60
N THR A 75 4.20 3.50 24.43
CA THR A 75 5.00 3.36 23.22
C THR A 75 6.28 2.59 23.56
N VAL A 76 6.47 1.44 22.93
CA VAL A 76 7.71 0.66 22.99
C VAL A 76 8.45 0.82 21.67
N THR A 77 9.68 1.26 21.74
CA THR A 77 10.57 1.51 20.60
C THR A 77 11.74 0.54 20.65
N GLN A 78 12.08 -0.05 19.52
CA GLN A 78 13.23 -0.94 19.39
C GLN A 78 14.02 -0.58 18.12
N PRO A 79 15.36 -0.63 18.13
CA PRO A 79 16.16 -0.41 16.93
C PRO A 79 15.88 -1.51 15.89
N LEU A 80 15.88 -1.16 14.61
CA LEU A 80 15.91 -2.11 13.50
C LEU A 80 17.36 -2.42 13.11
N ASP A 81 17.61 -3.64 12.63
CA ASP A 81 18.92 -4.03 12.12
C ASP A 81 19.35 -3.10 10.98
N GLY A 82 20.55 -2.52 11.09
CA GLY A 82 21.12 -1.61 10.10
C GLY A 82 21.03 -0.11 10.43
N ASP A 83 20.62 0.29 11.64
CA ASP A 83 20.66 1.67 12.17
C ASP A 83 19.82 2.74 11.44
N VAL A 84 19.02 2.39 10.42
CA VAL A 84 18.24 3.36 9.62
C VAL A 84 16.77 3.51 10.10
N GLY A 85 16.40 2.93 11.25
CA GLY A 85 15.04 3.08 11.76
C GLY A 85 14.73 2.33 13.04
N ARG A 86 13.51 2.52 13.52
CA ARG A 86 12.99 1.94 14.75
C ARG A 86 11.69 1.22 14.48
N PHE A 87 11.50 0.07 15.09
CA PHE A 87 10.20 -0.57 15.17
C PHE A 87 9.48 -0.07 16.41
N VAL A 88 8.23 0.33 16.23
CA VAL A 88 7.41 0.97 17.26
C VAL A 88 6.17 0.13 17.49
N THR A 89 5.94 -0.26 18.74
CA THR A 89 4.71 -0.88 19.21
C THR A 89 4.00 0.09 20.15
N ARG A 90 2.84 0.57 19.75
CA ARG A 90 2.02 1.49 20.52
C ARG A 90 0.76 0.79 21.02
N ILE A 91 0.53 0.81 22.33
CA ILE A 91 -0.62 0.20 22.97
C ILE A 91 -1.42 1.28 23.65
N THR A 92 -2.72 1.36 23.37
CA THR A 92 -3.64 2.24 24.06
C THR A 92 -4.68 1.37 24.78
N VAL A 93 -4.81 1.59 26.09
CA VAL A 93 -5.93 1.09 26.89
C VAL A 93 -6.78 2.29 27.26
N SER A 94 -8.07 2.25 26.96
CA SER A 94 -8.98 3.37 27.26
C SER A 94 -10.20 2.88 28.01
N SER A 95 -10.72 3.70 28.92
CA SER A 95 -12.04 3.54 29.54
C SER A 95 -12.80 4.84 29.33
N VAL A 96 -13.76 4.83 28.41
CA VAL A 96 -14.52 6.01 28.02
C VAL A 96 -15.99 5.65 27.91
N ALA A 97 -16.87 6.41 28.57
CA ALA A 97 -18.31 6.17 28.58
C ALA A 97 -18.68 4.73 29.00
N GLY A 98 -17.96 4.18 29.98
CA GLY A 98 -18.16 2.83 30.50
C GLY A 98 -17.73 1.70 29.56
N ARG A 99 -17.06 2.01 28.44
CA ARG A 99 -16.50 1.01 27.52
C ARG A 99 -14.98 1.01 27.62
N VAL A 100 -14.43 -0.20 27.69
CA VAL A 100 -12.97 -0.39 27.70
C VAL A 100 -12.51 -0.80 26.31
N GLY A 101 -11.51 -0.10 25.79
CA GLY A 101 -10.90 -0.37 24.49
C GLY A 101 -9.43 -0.75 24.65
N LEU A 102 -9.00 -1.79 23.92
CA LEU A 102 -7.60 -2.15 23.76
C LEU A 102 -7.22 -1.99 22.28
N ARG A 103 -6.29 -1.07 22.03
CA ARG A 103 -5.75 -0.83 20.70
C ARG A 103 -4.25 -1.10 20.69
N VAL A 104 -3.77 -1.82 19.70
CA VAL A 104 -2.35 -2.11 19.50
C VAL A 104 -1.98 -1.76 18.07
N VAL A 105 -0.98 -0.92 17.90
CA VAL A 105 -0.45 -0.52 16.60
C VAL A 105 1.03 -0.90 16.55
N MET A 106 1.44 -1.61 15.51
CA MET A 106 2.85 -1.85 15.24
C MET A 106 3.22 -1.21 13.92
N GLY A 107 4.44 -0.69 13.84
CA GLY A 107 4.92 -0.04 12.65
C GLY A 107 6.40 0.25 12.71
N ARG A 108 6.89 0.92 11.67
CA ARG A 108 8.26 1.40 11.60
C ARG A 108 8.29 2.93 11.64
N GLU A 109 9.37 3.45 12.17
CA GLU A 109 9.72 4.86 12.17
C GLU A 109 11.11 4.98 11.56
N VAL A 110 11.26 5.78 10.51
CA VAL A 110 12.53 6.00 9.84
C VAL A 110 13.01 7.38 10.28
N ASP A 111 14.20 7.42 10.87
CA ASP A 111 14.79 8.68 11.33
C ASP A 111 15.25 9.47 10.09
N GLY A 112 14.63 10.62 9.82
CA GLY A 112 15.07 11.62 8.85
C GLY A 112 14.97 11.22 7.36
N GLY A 113 13.82 11.47 6.73
CA GLY A 113 13.68 11.67 5.26
C GLY A 113 14.26 10.61 4.32
N TRP A 114 14.65 9.44 4.85
CA TRP A 114 15.46 8.47 4.14
C TRP A 114 14.59 7.65 3.18
N ILE A 115 14.89 7.74 1.88
CA ILE A 115 14.15 7.08 0.78
C ILE A 115 14.83 5.76 0.38
N ALA A 116 15.53 5.09 1.29
CA ALA A 116 16.02 3.72 1.01
C ALA A 116 14.99 2.69 1.50
N PRO A 117 14.84 1.54 0.81
CA PRO A 117 14.01 0.46 1.26
C PRO A 117 14.58 -0.12 2.57
N VAL A 118 14.08 0.34 3.71
CA VAL A 118 14.28 -0.34 4.99
C VAL A 118 13.53 -1.66 4.90
N GLN A 119 14.23 -2.78 5.16
CA GLN A 119 13.60 -4.11 5.14
C GLN A 119 12.35 -4.10 6.01
N ASP A 120 11.28 -4.70 5.49
CA ASP A 120 10.06 -4.86 6.28
C ASP A 120 10.39 -5.72 7.51
N PRO A 121 10.19 -5.19 8.73
CA PRO A 121 10.46 -5.96 9.92
C PRO A 121 9.57 -7.20 9.92
N LEU A 122 10.09 -8.32 10.39
CA LEU A 122 9.30 -9.52 10.62
C LEU A 122 8.21 -9.22 11.65
N LEU A 123 7.01 -8.90 11.16
CA LEU A 123 5.86 -8.60 11.99
C LEU A 123 5.48 -9.85 12.78
N ARG A 124 5.72 -9.80 14.08
CA ARG A 124 5.21 -10.77 15.04
C ARG A 124 4.25 -10.05 15.97
N ARG A 125 3.10 -10.66 16.21
CA ARG A 125 2.14 -10.15 17.20
C ARG A 125 2.83 -9.93 18.56
N PRO A 126 2.47 -8.87 19.31
CA PRO A 126 2.94 -8.73 20.69
C PRO A 126 2.36 -9.85 21.56
N GLY A 127 3.20 -10.39 22.45
CA GLY A 127 2.78 -11.43 23.39
C GLY A 127 1.57 -11.02 24.26
N LEU A 128 1.38 -9.72 24.48
CA LEU A 128 0.24 -9.11 25.16
C LEU A 128 -1.12 -9.62 24.65
N LEU A 129 -1.34 -9.66 23.34
CA LEU A 129 -2.65 -10.05 22.80
C LEU A 129 -2.99 -11.51 23.12
N ARG A 130 -1.96 -12.36 23.24
CA ARG A 130 -2.14 -13.75 23.64
C ARG A 130 -2.56 -13.87 25.10
N THR A 131 -1.95 -13.09 26.00
CA THR A 131 -2.26 -13.16 27.43
C THR A 131 -3.65 -12.61 27.70
N VAL A 132 -4.00 -11.47 27.10
CA VAL A 132 -5.32 -10.86 27.25
C VAL A 132 -6.42 -11.75 26.64
N ALA A 133 -6.19 -12.37 25.48
CA ALA A 133 -7.17 -13.28 24.87
C ALA A 133 -7.32 -14.63 25.60
N ALA A 134 -6.30 -15.05 26.36
CA ALA A 134 -6.33 -16.28 27.15
C ALA A 134 -6.93 -16.07 28.55
N ASP A 135 -7.09 -14.83 29.01
CA ASP A 135 -7.70 -14.50 30.29
C ASP A 135 -9.21 -14.81 30.26
N GLU A 136 -9.64 -15.77 31.07
CA GLU A 136 -11.04 -16.19 31.16
C GLU A 136 -11.95 -15.12 31.79
N GLY A 137 -11.37 -14.18 32.55
CA GLY A 137 -12.05 -13.02 33.10
C GLY A 137 -12.34 -11.93 32.09
N LEU A 138 -11.72 -11.96 30.91
CA LEU A 138 -11.86 -10.97 29.85
C LEU A 138 -12.52 -11.54 28.59
N ARG A 139 -13.22 -10.68 27.86
CA ARG A 139 -13.84 -10.98 26.56
C ARG A 139 -13.52 -9.86 25.59
N LEU A 140 -12.77 -10.19 24.54
CA LEU A 140 -12.44 -9.26 23.47
C LEU A 140 -13.44 -9.37 22.34
N HIS A 141 -13.93 -8.22 21.88
CA HIS A 141 -14.83 -8.10 20.76
C HIS A 141 -14.23 -7.18 19.69
N VAL A 142 -14.16 -7.70 18.47
CA VAL A 142 -13.70 -6.96 17.30
C VAL A 142 -14.84 -6.95 16.28
N LEU A 143 -15.37 -5.78 15.96
CA LEU A 143 -16.60 -5.64 15.13
C LEU A 143 -17.77 -6.48 15.70
N GLY A 144 -17.89 -6.54 17.02
CA GLY A 144 -18.90 -7.37 17.71
C GLY A 144 -18.57 -8.86 17.80
N GLN A 145 -17.61 -9.36 17.01
CA GLN A 145 -17.21 -10.76 17.04
C GLN A 145 -16.24 -11.04 18.19
N ARG A 146 -16.51 -12.14 18.91
CA ARG A 146 -15.64 -12.57 20.01
C ARG A 146 -14.30 -13.09 19.46
N VAL A 147 -13.20 -12.60 20.00
CA VAL A 147 -11.84 -13.03 19.66
C VAL A 147 -11.26 -13.84 20.81
N THR A 148 -10.88 -15.09 20.54
CA THR A 148 -10.36 -16.04 21.54
C THR A 148 -8.91 -16.45 21.30
N GLY A 149 -8.38 -16.18 20.10
CA GLY A 149 -7.06 -16.68 19.68
C GLY A 149 -6.98 -18.20 19.51
N ARG A 150 -8.14 -18.86 19.42
CA ARG A 150 -8.27 -20.30 19.12
C ARG A 150 -8.97 -20.46 17.78
N TYR A 151 -8.68 -21.57 17.09
CA TYR A 151 -9.43 -21.91 15.89
C TYR A 151 -10.79 -22.49 16.29
N GLU A 152 -11.81 -22.26 15.47
CA GLU A 152 -13.15 -22.80 15.65
C GLU A 152 -13.33 -24.08 14.81
N PRO A 153 -13.51 -25.27 15.42
CA PRO A 153 -13.69 -26.51 14.67
C PRO A 153 -15.15 -26.73 14.27
N ILE A 154 -15.43 -26.74 12.97
CA ILE A 154 -16.75 -27.09 12.42
C ILE A 154 -16.73 -28.56 12.02
N ARG A 155 -17.31 -29.39 12.88
CA ARG A 155 -17.27 -30.86 12.76
C ARG A 155 -18.55 -31.45 12.18
N GLU A 156 -19.67 -30.77 12.38
CA GLU A 156 -20.98 -31.25 11.97
C GLU A 156 -21.48 -30.49 10.74
N THR A 157 -22.10 -31.20 9.79
CA THR A 157 -22.66 -30.59 8.58
C THR A 157 -23.76 -29.59 8.92
N ALA A 158 -24.54 -29.82 9.99
CA ALA A 158 -25.55 -28.87 10.47
C ALA A 158 -24.97 -27.48 10.83
N GLN A 159 -23.74 -27.43 11.37
CA GLN A 159 -23.05 -26.18 11.70
C GLN A 159 -22.56 -25.41 10.46
N THR A 160 -22.56 -26.06 9.28
CA THR A 160 -22.04 -25.47 8.05
C THR A 160 -22.96 -24.38 7.51
N ALA A 161 -24.27 -24.48 7.76
CA ALA A 161 -25.23 -23.42 7.44
C ALA A 161 -24.93 -22.14 8.23
N VAL A 162 -24.68 -22.26 9.54
CA VAL A 162 -24.30 -21.12 10.41
C VAL A 162 -22.98 -20.49 9.96
N LEU A 163 -22.02 -21.31 9.53
CA LEU A 163 -20.77 -20.81 8.94
C LEU A 163 -21.03 -20.05 7.64
N ALA A 164 -21.87 -20.57 6.73
CA ALA A 164 -22.20 -19.91 5.48
C ALA A 164 -22.90 -18.56 5.71
N GLU A 165 -23.86 -18.49 6.64
CA GLU A 165 -24.49 -17.25 7.08
C GLU A 165 -23.47 -16.26 7.66
N SER A 166 -22.56 -16.75 8.49
CA SER A 166 -21.47 -15.92 9.04
C SER A 166 -20.56 -15.40 7.94
N LEU A 167 -20.22 -16.22 6.94
CA LEU A 167 -19.41 -15.82 5.78
C LEU A 167 -20.14 -14.77 4.91
N ALA A 168 -21.46 -14.81 4.81
CA ALA A 168 -22.25 -13.80 4.10
C ALA A 168 -22.33 -12.44 4.84
N GLY A 169 -22.07 -12.43 6.15
CA GLY A 169 -22.04 -11.20 6.95
C GLY A 169 -20.99 -10.20 6.45
N ARG A 170 -21.39 -8.94 6.26
CA ARG A 170 -20.51 -7.85 5.81
C ARG A 170 -19.69 -7.22 6.92
N THR A 171 -20.19 -7.28 8.16
CA THR A 171 -19.59 -6.61 9.31
C THR A 171 -18.88 -7.63 10.19
N ARG A 172 -17.77 -8.17 9.69
CA ARG A 172 -16.96 -9.18 10.36
C ARG A 172 -15.49 -9.09 9.97
N LEU A 173 -14.65 -9.78 10.73
CA LEU A 173 -13.29 -10.10 10.35
C LEU A 173 -13.26 -11.05 9.13
N PRO A 174 -12.19 -11.02 8.34
CA PRO A 174 -11.85 -12.10 7.43
C PRO A 174 -11.84 -13.45 8.14
N ILE A 175 -12.25 -14.51 7.44
CA ILE A 175 -12.28 -15.87 7.97
C ILE A 175 -11.30 -16.73 7.18
N LEU A 176 -10.28 -17.28 7.86
CA LEU A 176 -9.36 -18.26 7.30
C LEU A 176 -9.94 -19.66 7.53
N LEU A 177 -10.48 -20.25 6.46
CA LEU A 177 -10.95 -21.63 6.45
C LEU A 177 -9.75 -22.55 6.17
N VAL A 178 -9.53 -23.54 7.02
CA VAL A 178 -8.45 -24.53 6.85
C VAL A 178 -9.06 -25.92 6.82
N HIS A 179 -8.64 -26.76 5.88
CA HIS A 179 -9.01 -28.17 5.82
C HIS A 179 -7.80 -29.02 6.24
N PRO A 180 -7.59 -29.25 7.56
CA PRO A 180 -6.40 -29.93 8.04
C PRO A 180 -6.47 -31.45 7.80
N ARG A 181 -5.66 -31.94 6.85
CA ARG A 181 -5.49 -33.37 6.56
C ARG A 181 -4.31 -34.02 7.29
N GLU A 182 -3.30 -33.21 7.61
CA GLU A 182 -2.02 -33.65 8.19
C GLU A 182 -1.69 -32.83 9.44
N ASP A 183 -0.79 -33.35 10.26
CA ASP A 183 -0.31 -32.68 11.48
C ASP A 183 0.28 -31.29 11.20
N ALA A 184 0.89 -31.10 10.03
CA ALA A 184 1.40 -29.81 9.58
C ALA A 184 0.26 -28.78 9.43
N ALA A 185 -0.86 -29.16 8.80
CA ALA A 185 -2.01 -28.28 8.62
C ALA A 185 -2.75 -27.99 9.94
N TRP A 186 -2.83 -28.98 10.85
CA TRP A 186 -3.33 -28.75 12.21
C TRP A 186 -2.45 -27.78 13.00
N THR A 187 -1.13 -27.88 12.83
CA THR A 187 -0.17 -26.98 13.48
C THR A 187 -0.26 -25.58 12.88
N ALA A 188 -0.38 -25.48 11.55
CA ALA A 188 -0.59 -24.20 10.86
C ALA A 188 -1.87 -23.50 11.32
N ALA A 189 -3.00 -24.22 11.42
CA ALA A 189 -4.26 -23.65 11.91
C ALA A 189 -4.15 -23.15 13.37
N ARG A 190 -3.49 -23.92 14.26
CA ARG A 190 -3.23 -23.51 15.65
C ARG A 190 -2.37 -22.25 15.73
N GLN A 191 -1.29 -22.22 14.96
CA GLN A 191 -0.37 -21.07 14.95
C GLN A 191 -1.05 -19.84 14.35
N ALA A 192 -1.76 -19.99 13.23
CA ALA A 192 -2.53 -18.92 12.61
C ALA A 192 -3.60 -18.35 13.55
N ALA A 193 -4.35 -19.20 14.27
CA ALA A 193 -5.35 -18.73 15.21
C ALA A 193 -4.77 -17.86 16.32
N GLY A 194 -3.55 -18.20 16.78
CA GLY A 194 -2.81 -17.38 17.71
C GLY A 194 -2.28 -16.09 17.06
N GLU A 195 -1.61 -16.21 15.93
CA GLU A 195 -0.92 -15.09 15.28
C GLU A 195 -1.88 -14.03 14.72
N LEU A 196 -3.05 -14.45 14.22
CA LEU A 196 -4.03 -13.59 13.57
C LEU A 196 -5.14 -13.08 14.50
N ILE A 197 -4.90 -13.07 15.83
CA ILE A 197 -5.84 -12.51 16.83
C ILE A 197 -6.30 -11.10 16.42
N GLY A 198 -7.61 -10.96 16.21
CA GLY A 198 -8.27 -9.72 15.80
C GLY A 198 -8.00 -9.27 14.36
N LEU A 199 -7.26 -10.06 13.57
CA LEU A 199 -7.07 -9.87 12.13
C LEU A 199 -7.95 -10.80 11.30
N ALA A 200 -8.03 -12.07 11.69
CA ALA A 200 -8.89 -13.06 11.05
C ALA A 200 -9.36 -14.11 12.05
N GLN A 201 -10.56 -14.63 11.84
CA GLN A 201 -11.03 -15.81 12.56
C GLN A 201 -10.55 -17.06 11.82
N VAL A 202 -9.96 -18.01 12.54
CA VAL A 202 -9.51 -19.27 11.94
C VAL A 202 -10.54 -20.36 12.21
N VAL A 203 -10.98 -21.03 11.16
CA VAL A 203 -12.00 -22.09 11.23
C VAL A 203 -11.43 -23.34 10.59
N THR A 204 -11.59 -24.49 11.24
CA THR A 204 -11.18 -25.78 10.68
C THR A 204 -12.39 -26.58 10.22
N LEU A 205 -12.30 -27.14 9.01
CA LEU A 205 -13.34 -27.96 8.40
C LEU A 205 -12.82 -29.39 8.26
N ASN A 206 -13.68 -30.38 8.49
CA ASN A 206 -13.41 -31.76 8.09
C ASN A 206 -13.89 -32.00 6.65
N TYR A 207 -13.64 -33.20 6.12
CA TYR A 207 -14.04 -33.53 4.74
C TYR A 207 -15.55 -33.34 4.49
N GLY A 208 -16.39 -33.75 5.43
CA GLY A 208 -17.85 -33.65 5.31
C GLY A 208 -18.32 -32.19 5.30
N THR A 209 -17.81 -31.37 6.22
CA THR A 209 -18.18 -29.95 6.35
C THR A 209 -17.59 -29.10 5.24
N ALA A 210 -16.38 -29.39 4.75
CA ALA A 210 -15.80 -28.74 3.58
C ALA A 210 -16.61 -29.02 2.30
N ARG A 211 -17.08 -30.26 2.11
CA ARG A 211 -17.92 -30.64 0.97
C ARG A 211 -19.28 -29.95 1.03
N GLU A 212 -19.89 -29.90 2.21
CA GLU A 212 -21.17 -29.22 2.41
C GLU A 212 -21.04 -27.71 2.19
N LEU A 213 -19.97 -27.09 2.69
CA LEU A 213 -19.71 -25.67 2.46
C LEU A 213 -19.54 -25.37 0.97
N ARG A 214 -18.83 -26.23 0.22
CA ARG A 214 -18.70 -26.11 -1.24
C ARG A 214 -20.05 -26.17 -1.96
N ARG A 215 -21.03 -26.91 -1.43
CA ARG A 215 -22.38 -27.00 -1.98
C ARG A 215 -23.18 -25.72 -1.71
N LEU A 216 -23.06 -25.16 -0.50
CA LEU A 216 -23.79 -23.97 -0.07
C LEU A 216 -23.19 -22.66 -0.61
N LEU A 217 -21.85 -22.59 -0.68
CA LEU A 217 -21.09 -21.38 -1.01
C LEU A 217 -19.83 -21.75 -1.82
N PRO A 218 -19.97 -22.03 -3.13
CA PRO A 218 -18.87 -22.50 -4.00
C PRO A 218 -17.64 -21.59 -4.02
N GLU A 219 -17.82 -20.27 -3.88
CA GLU A 219 -16.78 -19.26 -3.82
C GLU A 219 -15.91 -19.33 -2.55
N ALA A 220 -16.41 -19.96 -1.48
CA ALA A 220 -15.69 -20.20 -0.24
C ALA A 220 -15.11 -21.63 -0.16
N ALA A 221 -15.15 -22.39 -1.27
CA ALA A 221 -14.63 -23.75 -1.30
C ALA A 221 -13.14 -23.79 -0.91
N VAL A 222 -12.83 -24.66 0.05
CA VAL A 222 -11.48 -24.85 0.56
C VAL A 222 -10.78 -25.95 -0.26
N PRO A 223 -9.54 -25.73 -0.75
CA PRO A 223 -8.76 -26.77 -1.39
C PRO A 223 -8.55 -27.98 -0.47
N ASP A 224 -8.43 -29.18 -1.03
CA ASP A 224 -8.20 -30.39 -0.23
C ASP A 224 -6.82 -30.32 0.48
N GLY A 225 -6.81 -30.44 1.80
CA GLY A 225 -5.60 -30.24 2.60
C GLY A 225 -5.08 -28.80 2.66
N GLY A 226 -5.79 -27.84 2.07
CA GLY A 226 -5.37 -26.45 1.93
C GLY A 226 -6.16 -25.47 2.81
N ALA A 227 -6.10 -24.20 2.45
CA ALA A 227 -6.80 -23.11 3.14
C ALA A 227 -7.41 -22.11 2.17
N ARG A 228 -8.41 -21.34 2.63
CA ARG A 228 -9.08 -20.27 1.89
C ARG A 228 -9.30 -19.09 2.82
N LEU A 229 -8.86 -17.90 2.43
CA LEU A 229 -9.10 -16.66 3.16
C LEU A 229 -10.34 -15.94 2.59
N VAL A 230 -11.41 -15.89 3.37
CA VAL A 230 -12.70 -15.34 2.94
C VAL A 230 -12.88 -13.91 3.48
N TRP A 231 -12.93 -12.95 2.56
CA TRP A 231 -13.10 -11.53 2.83
C TRP A 231 -14.56 -11.19 3.21
N PRO A 232 -14.80 -10.16 4.03
CA PRO A 232 -16.15 -9.71 4.41
C PRO A 232 -16.94 -9.01 3.30
N LEU A 233 -16.24 -8.47 2.30
CA LEU A 233 -16.85 -7.84 1.13
C LEU A 233 -16.74 -8.77 -0.08
N PRO A 234 -17.65 -8.64 -1.06
CA PRO A 234 -17.52 -9.32 -2.34
C PRO A 234 -16.24 -8.84 -3.01
N ALA A 235 -15.19 -9.66 -2.89
CA ALA A 235 -13.92 -9.46 -3.56
C ALA A 235 -13.89 -10.31 -4.84
N PRO A 236 -13.26 -9.86 -5.92
CA PRO A 236 -13.18 -10.62 -7.16
C PRO A 236 -12.49 -11.99 -6.99
N ALA A 237 -11.66 -12.17 -5.94
CA ALA A 237 -11.14 -13.48 -5.54
C ALA A 237 -10.87 -13.58 -4.03
N HIS A 238 -11.27 -14.70 -3.43
CA HIS A 238 -10.82 -15.13 -2.10
C HIS A 238 -9.52 -15.94 -2.25
N PRO A 239 -8.39 -15.52 -1.64
CA PRO A 239 -7.12 -16.23 -1.76
C PRO A 239 -7.25 -17.69 -1.31
N ALA A 240 -6.75 -18.60 -2.15
CA ALA A 240 -6.67 -20.02 -1.85
C ALA A 240 -5.20 -20.42 -1.72
N TYR A 241 -4.94 -21.34 -0.80
CA TYR A 241 -3.62 -21.86 -0.51
C TYR A 241 -3.68 -23.37 -0.66
N ALA A 242 -2.79 -23.91 -1.49
CA ALA A 242 -2.63 -25.35 -1.66
C ALA A 242 -2.07 -26.00 -0.38
N ARG A 243 -2.18 -27.32 -0.30
CA ARG A 243 -1.67 -28.12 0.83
C ARG A 243 -0.19 -27.83 1.15
N ALA A 244 0.65 -27.77 0.11
CA ALA A 244 2.07 -27.51 0.27
C ALA A 244 2.33 -26.10 0.86
N GLU A 245 1.56 -25.10 0.45
CA GLU A 245 1.69 -23.74 0.96
C GLU A 245 1.24 -23.64 2.42
N VAL A 246 0.17 -24.33 2.83
CA VAL A 246 -0.27 -24.32 4.24
C VAL A 246 0.77 -24.95 5.16
N ALA A 247 1.52 -25.95 4.68
CA ALA A 247 2.61 -26.57 5.42
C ALA A 247 3.84 -25.66 5.56
N ASP A 248 4.03 -24.70 4.63
CA ASP A 248 5.15 -23.76 4.64
C ASP A 248 4.99 -22.68 5.74
N PRO A 249 5.94 -22.58 6.70
CA PRO A 249 5.95 -21.52 7.70
C PRO A 249 5.92 -20.10 7.13
N ALA A 250 6.47 -19.87 5.94
CA ALA A 250 6.49 -18.55 5.30
C ALA A 250 5.07 -18.03 5.00
N THR A 251 4.11 -18.94 4.76
CA THR A 251 2.72 -18.60 4.49
C THR A 251 2.07 -17.84 5.64
N ARG A 252 2.44 -18.12 6.89
CA ARG A 252 1.90 -17.39 8.05
C ARG A 252 2.35 -15.93 8.07
N PHE A 253 3.61 -15.67 7.72
CA PHE A 253 4.11 -14.31 7.58
C PHE A 253 3.41 -13.57 6.44
N ARG A 254 3.09 -14.26 5.34
CA ARG A 254 2.26 -13.69 4.25
C ARG A 254 0.87 -13.31 4.76
N TRP A 255 0.18 -14.20 5.49
CA TRP A 255 -1.13 -13.88 6.09
C TRP A 255 -1.06 -12.69 7.04
N MET A 256 -0.07 -12.67 7.94
CA MET A 256 0.13 -11.61 8.91
C MET A 256 0.35 -10.25 8.23
N ARG A 257 1.19 -10.21 7.19
CA ARG A 257 1.47 -9.00 6.42
C ARG A 257 0.23 -8.49 5.70
N THR A 258 -0.42 -9.35 4.90
CA THR A 258 -1.61 -8.96 4.13
C THR A 258 -2.75 -8.51 5.02
N LEU A 259 -3.03 -9.22 6.10
CA LEU A 259 -4.10 -8.84 7.04
C LEU A 259 -3.73 -7.63 7.90
N GLY A 260 -2.44 -7.47 8.24
CA GLY A 260 -1.92 -6.32 8.97
C GLY A 260 -2.14 -5.02 8.19
N GLU A 261 -1.72 -4.98 6.92
CA GLU A 261 -1.92 -3.84 6.02
C GLU A 261 -3.41 -3.46 5.88
N LEU A 262 -4.28 -4.45 5.71
CA LEU A 262 -5.72 -4.22 5.61
C LEU A 262 -6.32 -3.70 6.92
N ALA A 263 -5.84 -4.18 8.06
CA ALA A 263 -6.30 -3.72 9.36
C ALA A 263 -5.90 -2.26 9.62
N VAL A 264 -4.74 -1.82 9.13
CA VAL A 264 -4.33 -0.39 9.16
C VAL A 264 -5.38 0.48 8.47
N VAL A 265 -5.80 0.09 7.25
CA VAL A 265 -6.80 0.83 6.47
C VAL A 265 -8.17 0.80 7.14
N ALA A 266 -8.60 -0.35 7.65
CA ALA A 266 -9.94 -0.53 8.19
C ALA A 266 -10.19 0.10 9.56
N ARG A 267 -9.14 0.25 10.40
CA ARG A 267 -9.29 0.58 11.84
C ARG A 267 -9.09 2.05 12.19
N GLY A 268 -8.75 2.90 11.22
CA GLY A 268 -8.75 4.37 11.37
C GLY A 268 -7.90 4.88 12.55
N SER A 269 -8.32 5.99 13.17
CA SER A 269 -7.62 6.65 14.27
C SER A 269 -7.94 6.05 15.66
N ASP A 270 -7.14 6.42 16.67
CA ASP A 270 -7.30 5.98 18.06
C ASP A 270 -8.41 6.76 18.78
N ARG A 271 -9.66 6.30 18.57
CA ARG A 271 -10.85 6.96 19.11
C ARG A 271 -10.87 7.02 20.63
N GLY A 272 -10.34 6.00 21.32
CA GLY A 272 -10.27 5.93 22.77
C GLY A 272 -9.37 7.01 23.35
N TRP A 273 -8.16 7.14 22.78
CA TRP A 273 -7.21 8.20 23.13
C TRP A 273 -7.77 9.60 22.86
N GLU A 274 -8.32 9.81 21.66
CA GLU A 274 -8.91 11.11 21.30
C GLU A 274 -10.07 11.50 22.22
N ALA A 275 -10.92 10.55 22.61
CA ALA A 275 -12.05 10.80 23.49
C ALA A 275 -11.60 11.14 24.92
N ALA A 276 -10.61 10.42 25.47
CA ALA A 276 -10.01 10.75 26.76
C ALA A 276 -9.37 12.15 26.76
N ARG A 277 -8.68 12.52 25.68
CA ARG A 277 -8.12 13.86 25.51
C ARG A 277 -9.21 14.95 25.42
N ARG A 278 -10.28 14.71 24.67
CA ARG A 278 -11.44 15.63 24.62
C ARG A 278 -12.05 15.81 26.01
N ALA A 279 -12.19 14.73 26.78
CA ALA A 279 -12.67 14.78 28.16
C ALA A 279 -11.69 15.53 29.10
N ALA A 280 -10.38 15.35 28.92
CA ALA A 280 -9.35 16.10 29.65
C ALA A 280 -9.50 17.61 29.46
N ARG A 281 -9.64 18.04 28.20
CA ARG A 281 -9.86 19.45 27.83
C ARG A 281 -11.15 20.00 28.41
N GLY A 282 -12.26 19.27 28.29
CA GLY A 282 -13.54 19.66 28.87
C GLY A 282 -13.49 19.81 30.40
N SER A 283 -12.88 18.85 31.08
CA SER A 283 -12.70 18.86 32.54
C SER A 283 -11.81 20.01 33.00
N ALA A 284 -10.71 20.28 32.29
CA ALA A 284 -9.85 21.42 32.55
C ALA A 284 -10.56 22.76 32.35
N ALA A 285 -11.35 22.90 31.28
CA ALA A 285 -12.11 24.11 30.99
C ALA A 285 -13.16 24.39 32.10
N ARG A 286 -13.85 23.35 32.59
CA ARG A 286 -14.79 23.49 33.71
C ARG A 286 -14.09 23.96 35.00
N ARG A 287 -12.98 23.31 35.39
CA ARG A 287 -12.19 23.73 36.57
C ARG A 287 -11.66 25.15 36.45
N ALA A 288 -11.23 25.57 35.26
CA ALA A 288 -10.80 26.94 35.02
C ALA A 288 -11.97 27.93 35.16
N ALA A 289 -13.16 27.60 34.63
CA ALA A 289 -14.35 28.43 34.77
C ALA A 289 -14.81 28.56 36.23
N GLU A 290 -14.76 27.47 37.01
CA GLU A 290 -15.08 27.47 38.44
C GLU A 290 -14.10 28.34 39.24
N ARG A 291 -12.78 28.17 39.02
CA ARG A 291 -11.75 29.02 39.67
C ARG A 291 -11.93 30.50 39.30
N LEU A 292 -12.22 30.79 38.04
CA LEU A 292 -12.46 32.15 37.57
C LEU A 292 -13.73 32.75 38.19
N ALA A 293 -14.81 31.98 38.31
CA ALA A 293 -16.04 32.41 38.97
C ALA A 293 -15.80 32.71 40.45
N ALA A 294 -15.04 31.85 41.16
CA ALA A 294 -14.66 32.07 42.55
C ALA A 294 -13.80 33.34 42.72
N ALA A 295 -12.77 33.51 41.87
CA ALA A 295 -11.91 34.70 41.91
C ALA A 295 -12.66 36.01 41.57
N ARG A 296 -13.68 35.93 40.71
CA ARG A 296 -14.58 37.07 40.42
C ARG A 296 -15.48 37.39 41.62
N ALA A 297 -16.01 36.38 42.30
CA ALA A 297 -16.85 36.57 43.48
C ALA A 297 -16.09 37.24 44.65
N THR A 298 -14.79 37.00 44.76
CA THR A 298 -13.92 37.62 45.79
C THR A 298 -13.23 38.90 45.34
N GLY A 299 -13.41 39.34 44.08
CA GLY A 299 -12.71 40.52 43.53
C GLY A 299 -11.19 40.34 43.37
N ASP A 300 -10.70 39.11 43.39
CA ASP A 300 -9.28 38.76 43.40
C ASP A 300 -8.71 38.79 41.97
N VAL A 301 -8.25 39.96 41.54
CA VAL A 301 -7.74 40.18 40.17
C VAL A 301 -6.48 39.36 39.87
N ALA A 302 -5.62 39.14 40.87
CA ALA A 302 -4.41 38.33 40.71
C ALA A 302 -4.76 36.89 40.34
N ARG A 303 -5.67 36.26 41.09
CA ARG A 303 -6.15 34.91 40.75
C ARG A 303 -6.88 34.82 39.42
N GLN A 304 -7.55 35.88 38.99
CA GLN A 304 -8.16 35.90 37.66
C GLN A 304 -7.09 35.89 36.56
N LEU A 305 -6.03 36.69 36.73
CA LEU A 305 -4.89 36.74 35.81
C LEU A 305 -4.21 35.37 35.73
N ASP A 306 -3.92 34.75 36.88
CA ASP A 306 -3.30 33.41 36.96
C ASP A 306 -4.11 32.36 36.19
N VAL A 307 -5.44 32.37 36.34
CA VAL A 307 -6.32 31.42 35.64
C VAL A 307 -6.34 31.69 34.12
N TYR A 308 -6.23 32.94 33.68
CA TYR A 308 -6.13 33.27 32.26
C TYR A 308 -4.77 32.88 31.68
N GLU A 309 -3.67 33.15 32.37
CA GLU A 309 -2.31 32.78 31.95
C GLU A 309 -2.17 31.26 31.81
N GLU A 310 -2.63 30.49 32.79
CA GLU A 310 -2.67 29.03 32.70
C GLU A 310 -3.50 28.54 31.50
N ARG A 311 -4.59 29.23 31.17
CA ARG A 311 -5.45 28.88 30.04
C ARG A 311 -4.81 29.21 28.70
N VAL A 312 -4.11 30.34 28.60
CA VAL A 312 -3.35 30.73 27.40
C VAL A 312 -2.21 29.74 27.18
N ALA A 313 -1.39 29.47 28.19
CA ALA A 313 -0.28 28.52 28.08
C ALA A 313 -0.75 27.12 27.65
N ARG A 314 -1.91 26.68 28.14
CA ARG A 314 -2.51 25.41 27.72
C ARG A 314 -3.00 25.41 26.27
N LEU A 315 -3.61 26.51 25.83
CA LEU A 315 -4.06 26.65 24.44
C LEU A 315 -2.88 26.72 23.48
N GLU A 316 -1.80 27.41 23.84
CA GLU A 316 -0.56 27.45 23.07
C GLU A 316 0.07 26.05 22.95
N ALA A 317 0.14 25.29 24.04
CA ALA A 317 0.60 23.91 24.02
C ALA A 317 -0.29 23.01 23.14
N ASP A 318 -1.62 23.20 23.17
CA ASP A 318 -2.57 22.46 22.32
C ASP A 318 -2.40 22.83 20.84
N VAL A 319 -2.18 24.11 20.51
CA VAL A 319 -1.93 24.57 19.13
C VAL A 319 -0.63 23.97 18.60
N ALA A 320 0.46 24.09 19.35
CA ALA A 320 1.75 23.53 18.96
C ALA A 320 1.67 22.00 18.74
N PHE A 321 0.92 21.30 19.60
CA PHE A 321 0.65 19.87 19.42
C PHE A 321 -0.09 19.58 18.10
N TRP A 322 -1.16 20.34 17.80
CA TRP A 322 -1.96 20.11 16.59
C TRP A 322 -1.23 20.49 15.31
N GLU A 323 -0.41 21.54 15.33
CA GLU A 323 0.46 21.90 14.22
C GLU A 323 1.47 20.80 13.93
N ALA A 324 2.09 20.22 14.97
CA ALA A 324 2.99 19.08 14.81
C ALA A 324 2.28 17.83 14.26
N GLU A 325 1.07 17.54 14.74
CA GLU A 325 0.28 16.39 14.25
C GLU A 325 -0.20 16.61 12.81
N ALA A 326 -0.65 17.82 12.46
CA ALA A 326 -1.04 18.19 11.10
C ALA A 326 0.14 18.08 10.13
N GLN A 327 1.32 18.59 10.51
CA GLN A 327 2.53 18.45 9.71
C GLN A 327 2.89 16.98 9.50
N THR A 328 2.77 16.15 10.54
CA THR A 328 3.00 14.71 10.45
C THR A 328 2.00 14.01 9.52
N LEU A 329 0.73 14.43 9.51
CA LEU A 329 -0.29 13.90 8.61
C LEU A 329 -0.05 14.33 7.17
N THR A 330 0.32 15.58 6.91
CA THR A 330 0.66 16.08 5.58
C THR A 330 1.84 15.32 4.99
N THR A 331 2.94 15.17 5.75
CA THR A 331 4.10 14.38 5.31
C THR A 331 3.75 12.91 5.06
N ARG A 332 2.80 12.34 5.82
CA ARG A 332 2.29 10.98 5.57
C ARG A 332 1.43 10.88 4.31
N LEU A 333 0.61 11.89 4.01
CA LEU A 333 -0.23 11.92 2.82
C LEU A 333 0.63 12.08 1.56
N GLU A 334 1.67 12.92 1.62
CA GLU A 334 2.66 13.05 0.54
C GLU A 334 3.37 11.71 0.29
N ALA A 335 3.90 11.07 1.34
CA ALA A 335 4.53 9.75 1.22
C ALA A 335 3.56 8.63 0.79
N ALA A 336 2.28 8.72 1.13
CA ALA A 336 1.24 7.78 0.67
C ALA A 336 0.86 8.00 -0.79
N GLY A 337 0.86 9.25 -1.27
CA GLY A 337 0.68 9.58 -2.69
C GLY A 337 1.77 8.95 -3.56
N ASP A 338 3.02 9.00 -3.09
CA ASP A 338 4.16 8.35 -3.73
C ASP A 338 4.06 6.81 -3.65
N ALA A 339 3.57 6.26 -2.53
CA ALA A 339 3.34 4.81 -2.38
C ALA A 339 2.20 4.30 -3.26
N ASP A 340 1.12 5.07 -3.46
CA ASP A 340 0.04 4.73 -4.39
C ASP A 340 0.50 4.82 -5.85
N ALA A 341 1.41 5.75 -6.18
CA ALA A 341 2.08 5.77 -7.47
C ALA A 341 2.92 4.50 -7.69
N ALA A 342 3.73 4.11 -6.71
CA ALA A 342 4.52 2.88 -6.75
C ALA A 342 3.65 1.61 -6.75
N ARG A 343 2.49 1.62 -6.09
CA ARG A 343 1.53 0.50 -6.08
C ARG A 343 0.83 0.35 -7.42
N ARG A 344 0.45 1.46 -8.06
CA ARG A 344 -0.08 1.48 -9.44
C ARG A 344 0.97 0.98 -10.44
N GLU A 345 2.22 1.35 -10.26
CA GLU A 345 3.33 0.85 -11.08
C GLU A 345 3.55 -0.66 -10.86
N ALA A 346 3.52 -1.14 -9.62
CA ALA A 346 3.61 -2.57 -9.32
C ALA A 346 2.38 -3.38 -9.77
N GLU A 347 1.18 -2.79 -9.78
CA GLU A 347 -0.04 -3.36 -10.38
C GLU A 347 0.08 -3.46 -11.89
N TYR A 348 0.56 -2.40 -12.55
CA TYR A 348 0.85 -2.39 -13.97
C TYR A 348 1.84 -3.51 -14.35
N TRP A 349 2.97 -3.63 -13.67
CA TRP A 349 3.97 -4.68 -13.95
C TRP A 349 3.46 -6.09 -13.64
N ARG A 350 2.62 -6.26 -12.62
CA ARG A 350 1.99 -7.55 -12.29
C ARG A 350 0.95 -7.94 -13.32
N ASP A 351 0.12 -7.02 -13.79
CA ASP A 351 -0.87 -7.28 -14.82
C ASP A 351 -0.20 -7.60 -16.17
N LEU A 352 0.93 -6.96 -16.46
CA LEU A 352 1.80 -7.29 -17.60
C LEU A 352 2.33 -8.72 -17.48
N TYR A 353 2.97 -9.07 -16.35
CA TYR A 353 3.48 -10.41 -16.09
C TYR A 353 2.40 -11.50 -16.14
N VAL A 354 1.20 -11.22 -15.61
CA VAL A 354 0.07 -12.15 -15.66
C VAL A 354 -0.49 -12.28 -17.08
N ARG A 355 -0.44 -11.23 -17.92
CA ARG A 355 -0.76 -11.36 -19.36
C ARG A 355 0.27 -12.20 -20.09
N GLU A 356 1.57 -11.97 -19.85
CA GLU A 356 2.67 -12.78 -20.41
C GLU A 356 2.50 -14.26 -20.05
N VAL A 357 2.32 -14.57 -18.77
CA VAL A 357 2.17 -15.95 -18.28
C VAL A 357 0.87 -16.60 -18.76
N LYS A 358 -0.21 -15.83 -18.94
CA LYS A 358 -1.46 -16.34 -19.55
C LYS A 358 -1.37 -16.50 -21.07
N ARG A 359 -0.41 -15.86 -21.72
CA ARG A 359 -0.11 -16.04 -23.16
C ARG A 359 0.52 -17.41 -23.40
N ASP A 360 1.27 -17.94 -22.44
CA ASP A 360 1.84 -19.30 -22.48
C ASP A 360 0.80 -20.43 -22.22
N ASP A 361 -0.33 -20.14 -21.58
CA ASP A 361 -1.40 -21.13 -21.30
C ASP A 361 -2.48 -21.22 -22.41
N PHE A 362 -2.43 -20.34 -23.43
CA PHE A 362 -3.33 -20.43 -24.59
C PHE A 362 -2.70 -21.26 -25.71
N LYS A 363 -3.34 -22.41 -25.97
CA LYS A 363 -3.03 -23.33 -27.07
C LYS A 363 -2.72 -22.60 -28.38
N ALA A 364 -1.62 -23.04 -28.99
CA ALA A 364 -1.25 -22.94 -30.40
C ALA A 364 -2.45 -22.68 -31.34
N GLY A 365 -2.72 -21.41 -31.62
CA GLY A 365 -3.18 -20.93 -32.91
C GLY A 365 -1.99 -20.20 -33.55
N GLU A 366 -1.85 -20.27 -34.87
CA GLU A 366 -0.76 -19.61 -35.59
C GLU A 366 -0.56 -18.17 -35.09
N PRO A 367 0.68 -17.72 -34.82
CA PRO A 367 0.92 -16.36 -34.38
C PRO A 367 0.45 -15.42 -35.50
N ALA A 368 -0.62 -14.67 -35.23
CA ALA A 368 -0.95 -13.51 -36.04
C ALA A 368 0.27 -12.59 -36.03
N ASP A 369 0.73 -12.15 -37.21
CA ASP A 369 1.85 -11.23 -37.30
C ASP A 369 1.44 -9.94 -36.57
N PRO A 370 2.10 -9.55 -35.46
CA PRO A 370 1.74 -8.36 -34.69
C PRO A 370 1.80 -7.07 -35.52
N TRP A 371 2.48 -7.08 -36.68
CA TRP A 371 2.53 -5.96 -37.61
C TRP A 371 1.29 -5.84 -38.50
N GLU A 372 0.50 -6.90 -38.66
CA GLU A 372 -0.74 -6.92 -39.45
C GLU A 372 -1.95 -6.37 -38.66
N GLU A 373 -1.84 -6.30 -37.34
CA GLU A 373 -2.92 -5.80 -36.44
C GLU A 373 -2.80 -4.30 -36.12
N VAL A 374 -1.79 -3.59 -36.65
CA VAL A 374 -1.60 -2.15 -36.40
C VAL A 374 -2.70 -1.34 -37.10
N PRO A 375 -3.56 -0.61 -36.37
CA PRO A 375 -4.61 0.20 -36.98
C PRO A 375 -4.01 1.41 -37.70
N GLU A 376 -4.66 1.84 -38.78
CA GLU A 376 -4.29 3.05 -39.51
C GLU A 376 -4.39 4.30 -38.61
N LEU A 377 -3.49 5.27 -38.79
CA LEU A 377 -3.49 6.53 -38.04
C LEU A 377 -4.80 7.29 -38.21
N ASP A 378 -5.60 7.31 -37.16
CA ASP A 378 -6.75 8.21 -37.07
C ASP A 378 -6.26 9.64 -36.74
N ARG A 379 -6.83 10.61 -37.44
CA ARG A 379 -6.61 12.04 -37.19
C ARG A 379 -7.13 12.46 -35.82
N ALA A 380 -8.25 11.88 -35.37
CA ALA A 380 -8.85 12.20 -34.08
C ALA A 380 -8.18 11.44 -32.94
N ASP A 381 -7.64 10.25 -33.20
CA ASP A 381 -7.02 9.41 -32.17
C ASP A 381 -5.81 8.60 -32.67
N PRO A 382 -4.60 9.21 -32.73
CA PRO A 382 -3.39 8.48 -33.11
C PRO A 382 -2.91 7.49 -32.04
N GLU A 383 -3.47 7.55 -30.82
CA GLU A 383 -2.95 6.82 -29.66
C GLU A 383 -3.10 5.30 -29.83
N ALA A 384 -4.18 4.85 -30.47
CA ALA A 384 -4.40 3.44 -30.77
C ALA A 384 -3.30 2.86 -31.67
N THR A 385 -2.91 3.59 -32.73
CA THR A 385 -1.83 3.19 -33.64
C THR A 385 -0.47 3.23 -32.95
N TYR A 386 -0.20 4.27 -32.15
CA TYR A 386 1.07 4.38 -31.43
C TYR A 386 1.24 3.24 -30.43
N ARG A 387 0.22 2.94 -29.62
CA ARG A 387 0.26 1.81 -28.67
C ARG A 387 0.47 0.47 -29.38
N ALA A 388 -0.25 0.22 -30.48
CA ALA A 388 -0.06 -1.00 -31.26
C ALA A 388 1.37 -1.13 -31.82
N LEU A 389 1.99 -0.02 -32.24
CA LEU A 389 3.38 0.01 -32.71
C LEU A 389 4.39 -0.18 -31.58
N GLU A 390 4.15 0.40 -30.40
CA GLU A 390 4.99 0.18 -29.22
C GLU A 390 4.94 -1.29 -28.78
N GLU A 391 3.75 -1.89 -28.75
CA GLU A 391 3.54 -3.29 -28.40
C GLU A 391 4.16 -4.25 -29.43
N ALA A 392 3.92 -4.02 -30.73
CA ALA A 392 4.48 -4.85 -31.80
C ALA A 392 6.02 -4.77 -31.86
N ALA A 393 6.60 -3.64 -31.43
CA ALA A 393 8.04 -3.41 -31.40
C ALA A 393 8.68 -3.72 -30.04
N ASP A 394 7.98 -4.32 -29.08
CA ASP A 394 8.48 -4.58 -27.72
C ASP A 394 9.13 -3.31 -27.08
N HIS A 395 8.46 -2.17 -27.23
CA HIS A 395 8.89 -0.84 -26.78
C HIS A 395 10.27 -0.37 -27.29
N ARG A 396 10.78 -0.97 -28.38
CA ARG A 396 11.96 -0.47 -29.12
C ARG A 396 11.68 0.84 -29.84
N ILE A 397 10.42 1.22 -29.96
CA ILE A 397 9.98 2.57 -30.32
C ILE A 397 8.98 3.04 -29.26
N VAL A 398 9.00 4.34 -28.95
CA VAL A 398 8.01 4.98 -28.06
C VAL A 398 7.61 6.35 -28.60
N PHE A 399 6.39 6.78 -28.32
CA PHE A 399 5.82 8.04 -28.79
C PHE A 399 5.61 9.02 -27.63
N THR A 400 6.00 10.29 -27.82
CA THR A 400 5.76 11.33 -26.83
C THR A 400 4.38 11.96 -27.02
N ALA A 401 3.88 12.66 -25.99
CA ALA A 401 2.71 13.52 -26.13
C ALA A 401 2.89 14.63 -27.21
N GLY A 402 4.14 14.93 -27.60
CA GLY A 402 4.45 15.81 -28.74
C GLY A 402 4.04 15.19 -30.08
N ALA A 403 4.25 13.88 -30.25
CA ALA A 403 3.88 13.16 -31.47
C ALA A 403 2.35 13.11 -31.66
N GLU A 404 1.60 12.96 -30.57
CA GLU A 404 0.13 13.01 -30.61
C GLU A 404 -0.38 14.41 -30.97
N ARG A 405 0.12 15.45 -30.29
CA ARG A 405 -0.30 16.83 -30.54
C ARG A 405 0.04 17.28 -31.96
N SER A 406 1.23 16.92 -32.45
CA SER A 406 1.66 17.26 -33.80
C SER A 406 0.81 16.57 -34.86
N TRP A 407 0.49 15.29 -34.70
CA TRP A 407 -0.36 14.58 -35.64
C TRP A 407 -1.75 15.20 -35.75
N ARG A 408 -2.43 15.37 -34.60
CA ARG A 408 -3.77 15.97 -34.49
C ARG A 408 -3.82 17.36 -35.14
N ALA A 409 -2.74 18.14 -35.04
CA ALA A 409 -2.64 19.49 -35.59
C ALA A 409 -2.16 19.56 -37.05
N SER A 410 -1.52 18.51 -37.58
CA SER A 410 -0.74 18.58 -38.83
C SER A 410 -1.56 18.76 -40.10
N GLY A 411 -2.77 18.19 -40.15
CA GLY A 411 -3.58 18.17 -41.36
C GLY A 411 -3.00 17.38 -42.53
N TYR A 412 -2.05 16.47 -42.28
CA TYR A 412 -1.41 15.66 -43.32
C TYR A 412 -2.44 14.81 -44.09
N PRO A 413 -2.44 14.82 -45.44
CA PRO A 413 -3.53 14.23 -46.23
C PRO A 413 -3.45 12.70 -46.44
N HIS A 414 -2.33 12.05 -46.07
CA HIS A 414 -2.09 10.62 -46.36
C HIS A 414 -1.78 9.81 -45.09
N PRO A 415 -2.78 9.54 -44.22
CA PRO A 415 -2.61 8.81 -42.97
C PRO A 415 -2.10 7.36 -43.16
N ASP A 416 -2.54 6.69 -44.21
CA ASP A 416 -2.09 5.38 -44.66
C ASP A 416 -0.58 5.33 -44.90
N GLU A 417 -0.05 6.27 -45.69
CA GLU A 417 1.38 6.34 -46.00
C GLU A 417 2.21 6.67 -44.75
N MET A 418 1.70 7.56 -43.89
CA MET A 418 2.37 7.89 -42.63
C MET A 418 2.41 6.67 -41.69
N THR A 419 1.31 5.92 -41.62
CA THR A 419 1.22 4.67 -40.85
C THR A 419 2.25 3.66 -41.36
N ALA A 420 2.33 3.45 -42.68
CA ALA A 420 3.31 2.54 -43.27
C ALA A 420 4.75 2.94 -42.91
N GLN A 421 5.09 4.22 -42.98
CA GLN A 421 6.43 4.71 -42.60
C GLN A 421 6.72 4.53 -41.12
N LEU A 422 5.72 4.68 -40.24
CA LEU A 422 5.86 4.41 -38.81
C LEU A 422 6.04 2.92 -38.51
N VAL A 423 5.28 2.04 -39.17
CA VAL A 423 5.46 0.58 -39.09
C VAL A 423 6.88 0.21 -39.51
N THR A 424 7.36 0.74 -40.63
CA THR A 424 8.73 0.50 -41.09
C THR A 424 9.78 1.06 -40.12
N LEU A 425 9.55 2.23 -39.53
CA LEU A 425 10.44 2.80 -38.52
C LEU A 425 10.48 1.96 -37.24
N ALA A 426 9.33 1.43 -36.81
CA ALA A 426 9.22 0.53 -35.67
C ALA A 426 9.98 -0.79 -35.90
N LYS A 427 9.79 -1.41 -37.07
CA LYS A 427 10.57 -2.59 -37.51
C LYS A 427 12.08 -2.31 -37.53
N ALA A 428 12.47 -1.15 -38.04
CA ALA A 428 13.87 -0.74 -38.03
C ALA A 428 14.41 -0.49 -36.60
N ALA A 429 13.59 -0.05 -35.66
CA ALA A 429 13.99 0.09 -34.26
C ALA A 429 14.27 -1.28 -33.63
N VAL A 430 13.43 -2.28 -33.91
CA VAL A 430 13.64 -3.68 -33.51
C VAL A 430 14.96 -4.20 -34.07
N ASP A 431 15.16 -4.14 -35.39
CA ASP A 431 16.38 -4.65 -36.06
C ASP A 431 17.67 -3.97 -35.58
N LEU A 432 17.58 -2.70 -35.18
CA LEU A 432 18.73 -1.95 -34.65
C LEU A 432 19.12 -2.38 -33.23
N TYR A 433 18.15 -2.77 -32.39
CA TYR A 433 18.35 -2.97 -30.96
C TYR A 433 18.21 -4.42 -30.47
N ASP A 434 17.58 -5.32 -31.23
CA ASP A 434 17.42 -6.76 -30.93
C ASP A 434 18.54 -7.64 -31.53
N GLN A 435 19.70 -7.06 -31.83
CA GLN A 435 20.86 -7.84 -32.24
C GLN A 435 21.36 -8.74 -31.08
N PRO A 436 21.99 -9.90 -31.35
CA PRO A 436 22.35 -10.92 -30.35
C PRO A 436 23.18 -10.41 -29.16
N ASN A 437 23.86 -9.28 -29.31
CA ASN A 437 24.73 -8.68 -28.31
C ASN A 437 24.07 -7.49 -27.58
N GLY A 438 22.79 -7.19 -27.88
CA GLY A 438 21.99 -6.13 -27.27
C GLY A 438 22.43 -4.70 -27.58
N ARG A 439 23.46 -4.51 -28.40
CA ARG A 439 23.92 -3.24 -28.99
C ARG A 439 24.55 -3.53 -30.35
N PRO A 440 24.38 -2.67 -31.36
CA PRO A 440 25.18 -2.79 -32.58
C PRO A 440 26.66 -2.57 -32.21
N GLU A 441 27.53 -3.55 -32.48
CA GLU A 441 28.99 -3.48 -32.18
C GLU A 441 29.65 -2.23 -32.79
N LYS A 442 29.09 -1.77 -33.91
CA LYS A 442 29.37 -0.48 -34.52
C LYS A 442 28.07 0.06 -35.08
N MET A 443 27.68 1.28 -34.69
CA MET A 443 26.51 1.93 -35.25
C MET A 443 26.63 1.96 -36.78
N PRO A 444 25.66 1.43 -37.54
CA PRO A 444 25.73 1.47 -38.98
C PRO A 444 25.68 2.91 -39.45
N ARG A 445 26.05 3.17 -40.71
CA ARG A 445 25.85 4.51 -41.30
C ARG A 445 24.35 4.77 -41.39
N ILE A 446 23.78 5.37 -40.35
CA ILE A 446 22.34 5.46 -40.08
C ILE A 446 21.51 5.82 -41.31
N THR A 447 21.86 6.89 -42.03
CA THR A 447 21.14 7.30 -43.25
C THR A 447 21.20 6.26 -44.38
N GLN A 448 22.35 5.61 -44.57
CA GLN A 448 22.54 4.59 -45.60
C GLN A 448 21.80 3.30 -45.20
N TRP A 449 21.89 2.91 -43.92
CA TRP A 449 21.28 1.70 -43.38
C TRP A 449 19.74 1.76 -43.41
N PHE A 450 19.13 2.84 -42.93
CA PHE A 450 17.68 3.04 -43.03
C PHE A 450 17.18 2.96 -44.48
N LYS A 451 17.95 3.52 -45.43
CA LYS A 451 17.59 3.53 -46.85
C LYS A 451 17.74 2.14 -47.50
N GLU A 452 18.85 1.45 -47.27
CA GLU A 452 19.17 0.20 -47.94
C GLU A 452 18.45 -1.00 -47.32
N GLN A 453 18.25 -1.02 -46.00
CA GLN A 453 17.64 -2.16 -45.29
C GLN A 453 16.14 -2.01 -45.07
N HIS A 454 15.66 -0.77 -44.90
CA HIS A 454 14.26 -0.50 -44.56
C HIS A 454 13.56 0.41 -45.57
N GLY A 455 14.22 0.86 -46.64
CA GLY A 455 13.63 1.76 -47.62
C GLY A 455 13.29 3.16 -47.09
N LEU A 456 13.73 3.50 -45.87
CA LEU A 456 13.42 4.76 -45.21
C LEU A 456 14.40 5.87 -45.61
N THR A 457 13.86 7.02 -46.04
CA THR A 457 14.69 8.19 -46.33
C THR A 457 14.88 9.03 -45.06
N VAL A 458 15.95 8.76 -44.31
CA VAL A 458 16.26 9.45 -43.04
C VAL A 458 17.30 10.56 -43.23
N ALA A 459 16.96 11.77 -42.81
CA ALA A 459 17.91 12.87 -42.69
C ALA A 459 18.41 12.99 -41.25
N THR A 460 19.74 12.99 -41.08
CA THR A 460 20.42 13.16 -39.78
C THR A 460 20.99 14.57 -39.59
N SER A 461 20.78 15.46 -40.56
CA SER A 461 21.19 16.86 -40.50
C SER A 461 20.17 17.75 -41.22
N ASP A 462 19.93 18.91 -40.63
CA ASP A 462 19.02 19.94 -41.13
C ASP A 462 19.52 21.30 -40.63
N LEU A 463 19.83 22.23 -41.53
CA LEU A 463 20.47 23.50 -41.17
C LEU A 463 19.55 24.43 -40.35
N THR A 464 18.25 24.31 -40.52
CA THR A 464 17.25 25.13 -39.82
C THR A 464 17.06 24.59 -38.41
N ILE A 465 16.82 23.28 -38.27
CA ILE A 465 16.67 22.63 -36.95
C ILE A 465 17.99 22.70 -36.16
N LYS A 466 19.15 22.53 -36.82
CA LYS A 466 20.46 22.59 -36.15
C LYS A 466 20.74 23.96 -35.50
N LYS A 467 20.20 25.04 -36.04
CA LYS A 467 20.39 26.41 -35.53
C LYS A 467 19.36 26.80 -34.46
N ASP A 468 18.17 26.19 -34.47
CA ASP A 468 17.13 26.46 -33.48
C ASP A 468 17.09 25.39 -32.38
N ARG A 469 17.56 25.76 -31.18
CA ARG A 469 17.60 24.86 -30.03
C ARG A 469 16.21 24.39 -29.58
N LYS A 470 15.16 25.19 -29.79
CA LYS A 470 13.78 24.83 -29.40
C LYS A 470 13.15 23.82 -30.35
N LEU A 471 13.57 23.81 -31.61
CA LEU A 471 13.13 22.81 -32.59
C LEU A 471 13.93 21.51 -32.52
N ARG A 472 15.19 21.60 -32.08
CA ARG A 472 16.11 20.46 -32.01
C ARG A 472 15.92 19.59 -30.77
N TYR A 473 15.72 20.20 -29.61
CA TYR A 473 15.70 19.47 -28.35
C TYR A 473 14.30 19.42 -27.76
N PHE A 474 13.93 18.25 -27.24
CA PHE A 474 12.68 18.04 -26.51
C PHE A 474 12.93 17.29 -25.19
N SER A 475 12.01 17.46 -24.24
CA SER A 475 12.07 16.81 -22.93
C SER A 475 11.30 15.50 -22.94
N PHE A 476 11.92 14.42 -22.48
CA PHE A 476 11.27 13.12 -22.31
C PHE A 476 12.02 12.25 -21.28
N ASP A 477 11.28 11.56 -20.40
CA ASP A 477 11.84 10.67 -19.38
C ASP A 477 12.91 11.31 -18.47
N GLY A 478 12.66 12.56 -18.05
CA GLY A 478 13.56 13.30 -17.15
C GLY A 478 14.83 13.86 -17.81
N ASP A 479 15.01 13.66 -19.12
CA ASP A 479 16.06 14.30 -19.91
C ASP A 479 15.47 15.42 -20.79
N ASP A 480 15.91 16.66 -20.54
CA ASP A 480 15.45 17.86 -21.24
C ASP A 480 16.18 18.14 -22.57
N ARG A 481 17.04 17.22 -23.03
CA ARG A 481 17.92 17.43 -24.19
C ARG A 481 17.95 16.27 -25.19
N ARG A 482 16.83 15.59 -25.41
CA ARG A 482 16.73 14.58 -26.48
C ARG A 482 16.83 15.24 -27.86
N ASP A 483 17.75 14.75 -28.70
CA ASP A 483 18.03 15.35 -30.02
C ASP A 483 17.05 14.82 -31.09
N GLY A 484 16.04 15.63 -31.44
CA GLY A 484 15.05 15.35 -32.48
C GLY A 484 15.46 15.78 -33.89
N LEU A 485 16.76 16.03 -34.12
CA LEU A 485 17.31 16.33 -35.44
C LEU A 485 17.08 15.20 -36.46
N PRO A 486 17.26 13.90 -36.11
CA PRO A 486 16.94 12.80 -37.02
C PRO A 486 15.46 12.79 -37.39
N HIS A 487 15.17 12.64 -38.67
CA HIS A 487 13.80 12.50 -39.13
C HIS A 487 13.64 11.68 -40.41
N VAL A 488 12.53 10.97 -40.52
CA VAL A 488 12.07 10.33 -41.76
C VAL A 488 11.42 11.38 -42.64
N LYS A 489 11.75 11.35 -43.93
CA LYS A 489 11.12 12.18 -44.96
C LYS A 489 10.02 11.39 -45.65
N VAL A 490 8.79 11.86 -45.54
CA VAL A 490 7.62 11.28 -46.21
C VAL A 490 7.20 12.23 -47.34
N ARG A 491 7.17 11.75 -48.59
CA ARG A 491 6.81 12.51 -49.79
C ARG A 491 7.56 13.85 -49.98
N ASP A 492 8.89 13.83 -49.90
CA ASP A 492 9.73 15.05 -49.89
C ASP A 492 9.69 15.91 -51.17
N ALA A 493 9.21 15.39 -52.30
CA ALA A 493 9.15 16.06 -53.59
C ALA A 493 7.74 16.58 -53.94
N THR A 494 6.98 17.03 -52.94
CA THR A 494 5.58 17.47 -53.09
C THR A 494 5.35 18.87 -52.52
N SER A 495 4.11 19.33 -52.58
CA SER A 495 3.70 20.62 -52.01
C SER A 495 3.89 20.64 -50.49
N HIS A 496 4.16 21.81 -49.89
CA HIS A 496 4.56 21.92 -48.48
C HIS A 496 3.56 21.28 -47.49
N ASN A 497 2.26 21.30 -47.81
CA ASN A 497 1.17 20.68 -47.06
C ASN A 497 1.08 19.15 -47.22
N GLU A 498 1.85 18.56 -48.13
CA GLU A 498 1.94 17.13 -48.40
C GLU A 498 3.32 16.55 -48.04
N VAL A 499 4.23 17.39 -47.49
CA VAL A 499 5.55 16.95 -47.03
C VAL A 499 5.47 16.53 -45.56
N GLY A 500 5.50 15.22 -45.34
CA GLY A 500 5.49 14.62 -44.01
C GLY A 500 6.88 14.46 -43.41
N ARG A 501 6.94 14.51 -42.07
CA ARG A 501 8.13 14.32 -41.24
C ARG A 501 7.81 13.51 -39.99
N ILE A 502 8.67 12.55 -39.69
CA ILE A 502 8.66 11.83 -38.41
C ILE A 502 9.97 12.16 -37.70
N HIS A 503 9.94 13.00 -36.66
CA HIS A 503 11.14 13.33 -35.88
C HIS A 503 11.31 12.38 -34.71
N PHE A 504 12.54 11.90 -34.53
CA PHE A 504 12.85 10.96 -33.47
C PHE A 504 14.26 11.16 -32.91
N ALA A 505 14.46 10.71 -31.67
CA ALA A 505 15.75 10.66 -31.00
C ALA A 505 16.17 9.21 -30.75
N PHE A 506 17.48 8.96 -30.73
CA PHE A 506 18.04 7.68 -30.28
C PHE A 506 18.19 7.68 -28.76
N ASP A 507 17.68 6.63 -28.11
CA ASP A 507 17.85 6.39 -26.68
C ASP A 507 18.70 5.15 -26.48
N HIS A 508 20.03 5.32 -26.50
CA HIS A 508 20.98 4.20 -26.42
C HIS A 508 20.95 3.50 -25.05
N ASP A 509 20.59 4.21 -23.99
CA ASP A 509 20.55 3.67 -22.63
C ASP A 509 19.39 2.70 -22.46
N LYS A 510 18.21 3.08 -22.95
CA LYS A 510 17.00 2.24 -22.93
C LYS A 510 16.78 1.44 -24.23
N ARG A 511 17.71 1.52 -25.18
CA ARG A 511 17.74 0.77 -26.45
C ARG A 511 16.46 0.90 -27.27
N ARG A 512 16.09 2.15 -27.57
CA ARG A 512 14.86 2.46 -28.31
C ARG A 512 14.95 3.76 -29.09
N LEU A 513 14.00 3.99 -29.99
CA LEU A 513 13.74 5.26 -30.64
C LEU A 513 12.61 6.00 -29.94
N ILE A 514 12.74 7.31 -29.78
CA ILE A 514 11.70 8.18 -29.17
C ILE A 514 11.17 9.11 -30.26
N VAL A 515 9.90 8.95 -30.65
CA VAL A 515 9.24 9.77 -31.66
C VAL A 515 8.53 10.96 -31.00
N ASP A 516 8.90 12.17 -31.39
CA ASP A 516 8.34 13.41 -30.81
C ASP A 516 7.49 14.24 -31.78
N HIS A 517 7.57 13.95 -33.07
CA HIS A 517 6.71 14.62 -34.06
C HIS A 517 6.33 13.69 -35.18
N VAL A 518 5.05 13.71 -35.54
CA VAL A 518 4.50 13.01 -36.70
C VAL A 518 3.54 13.96 -37.41
N GLY A 519 3.73 14.15 -38.71
CA GLY A 519 2.84 14.98 -39.54
C GLY A 519 3.59 15.89 -40.49
N VAL A 520 2.93 16.95 -40.99
CA VAL A 520 3.53 17.94 -41.88
C VAL A 520 4.80 18.54 -41.27
N LYS A 521 5.76 18.86 -42.14
CA LYS A 521 7.03 19.50 -41.79
C LYS A 521 6.82 20.72 -40.87
N LYS A 522 7.59 20.81 -39.77
CA LYS A 522 7.47 21.83 -38.71
C LYS A 522 7.69 23.30 -39.16
N TYR A 523 8.23 23.55 -40.34
CA TYR A 523 8.68 24.88 -40.80
C TYR A 523 8.78 25.02 -42.32
#